data_AF-A0A2K3NA91-F1
#
_entry.id   AF-A0A2K3NA91-F1
#
_cell.length_a   1.000
_cell.length_b   1.000
_cell.length_c   1.000
_cell.angle_alpha   90.00
_cell.angle_beta   90.00
_cell.angle_gamma   90.00
#
_symmetry.space_group_name_H-M   'P 1'
#
loop_
_entity.id
_entity.type
_entity.pdbx_description
1 polymer ?
#
loop_
_entity_poly.entity_id
_entity_poly.type
_entity_poly.pdbx_seq_one_letter_code
_entity_poly.pdbx_strand_id
1 'polypeptide(L)'
;REMGYDGIVLESWSRWAAYGVLHDPSMRNLALQFVKQLGDALHSVSSEKIRGQKLQLVYVIGPPSSEKLQAHDFGPKDLETLSEVVDGFSLMTYDFSNPHNPGPNAPLKWIQIILQILLGASANRAQNIAPKIFLGINFYGNDFSLSRDSGGGAIIGRDYLALLEKHRPALQWDKNSGEHVFFYPDDKDIKHAVFFPTLKSISLRLEEARSWGCGISIWEIGQGLDYFFDLL
;
A
#
# COMPACT_ATOMS: atom_id res chain seq x y z
N ARG A 1 5.85 -22.68 11.39
CA ARG A 1 5.15 -23.96 11.63
C ARG A 1 4.77 -24.10 13.10
N GLU A 2 5.72 -24.20 14.03
CA GLU A 2 5.47 -24.43 15.47
C GLU A 2 4.56 -23.38 16.12
N MET A 3 4.63 -22.12 15.68
CA MET A 3 3.76 -21.04 16.17
C MET A 3 2.36 -21.05 15.53
N GLY A 4 2.04 -22.03 14.69
CA GLY A 4 0.73 -22.14 14.03
C GLY A 4 0.42 -21.02 13.03
N TYR A 5 1.44 -20.37 12.46
CA TYR A 5 1.29 -19.42 11.36
C TYR A 5 1.06 -20.15 10.03
N ASP A 6 0.22 -19.56 9.19
CA ASP A 6 -0.12 -20.07 7.85
C ASP A 6 0.86 -19.60 6.77
N GLY A 7 1.79 -18.70 7.11
CA GLY A 7 2.74 -18.14 6.16
C GLY A 7 3.57 -17.00 6.73
N ILE A 8 4.22 -16.25 5.84
CA ILE A 8 5.03 -15.07 6.13
C ILE A 8 4.61 -13.93 5.20
N VAL A 9 4.48 -12.73 5.75
CA VAL A 9 4.47 -11.48 4.97
C VAL A 9 5.87 -10.86 5.07
N LEU A 10 6.65 -10.90 4.00
CA LEU A 10 8.04 -10.44 3.99
C LEU A 10 8.15 -9.02 3.44
N GLU A 11 8.60 -8.09 4.28
CA GLU A 11 8.95 -6.73 3.90
C GLU A 11 10.47 -6.55 3.92
N SER A 12 11.12 -6.75 2.76
CA SER A 12 12.57 -6.58 2.63
C SER A 12 12.98 -5.67 1.48
N TRP A 13 12.16 -5.52 0.44
CA TRP A 13 12.51 -4.73 -0.76
C TRP A 13 12.83 -3.27 -0.44
N SER A 14 11.96 -2.60 0.31
CA SER A 14 12.13 -1.20 0.73
C SER A 14 13.42 -0.99 1.52
N ARG A 15 13.77 -1.95 2.38
CA ARG A 15 15.01 -1.92 3.17
C ARG A 15 16.24 -2.13 2.29
N TRP A 16 16.21 -3.09 1.38
CA TRP A 16 17.30 -3.32 0.43
C TRP A 16 17.53 -2.12 -0.49
N ALA A 17 16.46 -1.47 -0.94
CA ALA A 17 16.54 -0.22 -1.71
C ALA A 17 17.23 0.88 -0.88
N ALA A 18 16.77 1.11 0.36
CA ALA A 18 17.31 2.14 1.24
C ALA A 18 18.80 1.93 1.60
N TYR A 19 19.25 0.68 1.72
CA TYR A 19 20.65 0.34 1.96
C TYR A 19 21.49 0.24 0.67
N GLY A 20 20.89 0.49 -0.49
CA GLY A 20 21.56 0.44 -1.79
C GLY A 20 21.92 -0.96 -2.29
N VAL A 21 21.43 -2.01 -1.64
CA VAL A 21 21.65 -3.42 -2.04
C VAL A 21 21.15 -3.67 -3.46
N LEU A 22 20.04 -3.04 -3.86
CA LEU A 22 19.43 -3.23 -5.18
C LEU A 22 20.16 -2.50 -6.31
N HIS A 23 21.06 -1.57 -6.00
CA HIS A 23 21.86 -0.86 -7.02
C HIS A 23 23.01 -1.71 -7.55
N ASP A 24 23.52 -2.66 -6.76
CA ASP A 24 24.50 -3.64 -7.22
C ASP A 24 23.78 -4.82 -7.89
N PRO A 25 24.04 -5.11 -9.19
CA PRO A 25 23.33 -6.17 -9.91
C PRO A 25 23.53 -7.57 -9.32
N SER A 26 24.69 -7.85 -8.74
CA SER A 26 24.98 -9.16 -8.13
C SER A 26 24.16 -9.34 -6.85
N MET A 27 24.17 -8.32 -5.98
CA MET A 27 23.41 -8.31 -4.74
C MET A 27 21.90 -8.30 -4.98
N ARG A 28 21.42 -7.56 -5.99
CA ARG A 28 20.02 -7.60 -6.42
C ARG A 28 19.60 -9.01 -6.86
N ASN A 29 20.44 -9.69 -7.64
CA ASN A 29 20.17 -11.06 -8.06
C ASN A 29 20.12 -12.02 -6.87
N LEU A 30 21.04 -11.89 -5.90
CA LEU A 30 21.02 -12.66 -4.66
C LEU A 30 19.75 -12.38 -3.84
N ALA A 31 19.30 -11.13 -3.77
CA ALA A 31 18.07 -10.75 -3.09
C ALA A 31 16.83 -11.41 -3.72
N LEU A 32 16.73 -11.42 -5.05
CA LEU A 32 15.66 -12.14 -5.74
C LEU A 32 15.74 -13.66 -5.54
N GLN A 33 16.94 -14.23 -5.60
CA GLN A 33 17.16 -15.65 -5.34
C GLN A 33 16.77 -16.04 -3.92
N PHE A 34 17.05 -15.19 -2.93
CA PHE A 34 16.62 -15.40 -1.56
C PHE A 34 15.10 -15.49 -1.46
N VAL A 35 14.35 -14.56 -2.08
CA VAL A 35 12.88 -14.60 -2.07
C VAL A 35 12.36 -15.88 -2.72
N LYS A 36 12.96 -16.32 -3.83
CA LYS A 36 12.62 -17.59 -4.50
C LYS A 36 12.83 -18.79 -3.58
N GLN A 37 14.03 -18.92 -3.02
CA GLN A 37 14.38 -20.03 -2.13
C GLN A 37 13.49 -20.05 -0.87
N LEU A 38 13.13 -18.89 -0.34
CA LEU A 38 12.21 -18.79 0.77
C LEU A 38 10.79 -19.25 0.40
N GLY A 39 10.29 -18.85 -0.77
CA GLY A 39 9.00 -19.31 -1.29
C GLY A 39 8.96 -20.83 -1.45
N ASP A 40 9.97 -21.40 -2.13
CA ASP A 40 10.11 -22.85 -2.31
C ASP A 40 10.18 -23.58 -0.96
N ALA A 41 10.95 -23.04 -0.01
CA ALA A 41 11.07 -23.61 1.33
C ALA A 41 9.73 -23.59 2.08
N LEU A 42 8.98 -22.49 2.05
CA LEU A 42 7.65 -22.38 2.66
C LEU A 42 6.65 -23.35 2.00
N HIS A 43 6.67 -23.44 0.67
CA HIS A 43 5.81 -24.35 -0.09
C HIS A 43 6.14 -25.84 0.11
N SER A 44 7.33 -26.16 0.59
CA SER A 44 7.73 -27.53 0.98
C SER A 44 7.19 -27.94 2.35
N VAL A 45 6.73 -26.99 3.17
CA VAL A 45 6.22 -27.22 4.52
C VAL A 45 4.69 -27.24 4.52
N SER A 46 4.11 -28.32 5.05
CA SER A 46 2.65 -28.38 5.27
C SER A 46 2.25 -27.60 6.53
N SER A 47 1.12 -26.90 6.44
CA SER A 47 0.48 -26.26 7.60
C SER A 47 0.02 -27.32 8.61
N GLU A 48 0.25 -27.05 9.89
CA GLU A 48 -0.26 -27.89 10.99
C GLU A 48 -1.75 -27.63 11.28
N LYS A 49 -2.25 -26.43 10.96
CA LYS A 49 -3.66 -26.06 11.18
C LYS A 49 -4.58 -26.53 10.06
N ILE A 50 -4.14 -26.40 8.81
CA ILE A 50 -4.97 -26.63 7.64
C ILE A 50 -4.38 -27.78 6.82
N ARG A 51 -5.01 -28.96 6.95
CA ARG A 51 -4.55 -30.19 6.31
C ARG A 51 -4.49 -30.01 4.79
N GLY A 52 -3.31 -30.27 4.22
CA GLY A 52 -3.09 -30.19 2.77
C GLY A 52 -2.76 -28.79 2.26
N GLN A 53 -2.73 -27.77 3.12
CA GLN A 53 -2.26 -26.43 2.75
C GLN A 53 -0.77 -26.30 3.02
N LYS A 54 -0.07 -25.58 2.15
CA LYS A 54 1.34 -25.20 2.31
C LYS A 54 1.46 -23.87 3.03
N LEU A 55 2.60 -23.59 3.64
CA LEU A 55 2.85 -22.25 4.19
C LEU A 55 2.94 -21.23 3.05
N GLN A 56 2.27 -20.09 3.20
CA GLN A 56 2.20 -19.05 2.18
C GLN A 56 3.32 -18.01 2.32
N LEU A 57 3.71 -17.42 1.20
CA LEU A 57 4.59 -16.25 1.16
C LEU A 57 3.86 -15.07 0.51
N VAL A 58 3.66 -14.01 1.28
CA VAL A 58 3.25 -12.70 0.75
C VAL A 58 4.47 -11.80 0.74
N TYR A 59 4.72 -11.09 -0.36
CA TYR A 59 5.86 -10.20 -0.50
C TYR A 59 5.42 -8.73 -0.54
N VAL A 60 5.97 -7.89 0.32
CA VAL A 60 5.63 -6.47 0.34
C VAL A 60 6.43 -5.74 -0.72
N ILE A 61 5.73 -5.01 -1.58
CA ILE A 61 6.33 -4.22 -2.66
C ILE A 61 5.90 -2.76 -2.56
N GLY A 62 6.86 -1.87 -2.78
CA GLY A 62 6.60 -0.45 -2.88
C GLY A 62 6.12 -0.05 -4.28
N PRO A 63 5.46 1.10 -4.41
CA PRO A 63 5.18 1.69 -5.71
C PRO A 63 6.50 2.09 -6.39
N PRO A 64 6.61 2.02 -7.72
CA PRO A 64 7.75 2.59 -8.43
C PRO A 64 7.97 4.07 -8.10
N SER A 65 9.23 4.47 -7.99
CA SER A 65 9.63 5.85 -7.71
C SER A 65 9.30 6.82 -8.85
N SER A 66 9.16 6.31 -10.07
CA SER A 66 8.76 7.07 -11.26
C SER A 66 8.09 6.19 -12.30
N GLU A 67 7.43 6.78 -13.29
CA GLU A 67 6.87 6.05 -14.44
C GLU A 67 7.95 5.36 -15.28
N LYS A 68 9.18 5.89 -15.27
CA LYS A 68 10.34 5.32 -15.98
C LYS A 68 11.18 4.52 -15.00
N LEU A 69 10.87 3.23 -14.90
CA LEU A 69 11.59 2.29 -14.05
C LEU A 69 13.09 2.34 -14.29
N GLN A 70 13.83 2.52 -13.20
CA GLN A 70 15.27 2.30 -13.15
C GLN A 70 15.56 0.81 -13.00
N ALA A 71 16.79 0.40 -13.30
CA ALA A 71 17.19 -1.01 -13.23
C ALA A 71 17.04 -1.64 -11.83
N HIS A 72 17.06 -0.83 -10.78
CA HIS A 72 16.93 -1.27 -9.38
C HIS A 72 15.50 -1.16 -8.84
N ASP A 73 14.56 -0.56 -9.57
CA ASP A 73 13.16 -0.52 -9.17
C ASP A 73 12.54 -1.92 -9.27
N PHE A 74 11.49 -2.15 -8.48
CA PHE A 74 10.65 -3.34 -8.65
C PHE A 74 9.78 -3.15 -9.89
N GLY A 75 9.92 -4.03 -10.88
CA GLY A 75 9.22 -3.90 -12.14
C GLY A 75 8.38 -5.13 -12.53
N PRO A 76 7.69 -5.07 -13.68
CA PRO A 76 6.92 -6.18 -14.22
C PRO A 76 7.71 -7.49 -14.34
N LYS A 77 9.00 -7.40 -14.66
CA LYS A 77 9.88 -8.57 -14.77
C LYS A 77 10.13 -9.24 -13.42
N ASP A 78 10.32 -8.47 -12.36
CA ASP A 78 10.48 -9.02 -11.01
C ASP A 78 9.16 -9.62 -10.53
N LEU A 79 8.05 -8.93 -10.78
CA LEU A 79 6.71 -9.41 -10.49
C LEU A 79 6.44 -10.76 -11.15
N GLU A 80 6.71 -10.87 -12.47
CA GLU A 80 6.59 -12.12 -13.23
C GLU A 80 7.48 -13.21 -12.63
N THR A 81 8.75 -12.89 -12.39
CA THR A 81 9.75 -13.83 -11.87
C THR A 81 9.43 -14.36 -10.47
N LEU A 82 8.84 -13.53 -9.60
CA LEU A 82 8.48 -13.91 -8.23
C LEU A 82 7.07 -14.48 -8.13
N SER A 83 6.18 -14.21 -9.09
CA SER A 83 4.81 -14.74 -9.09
C SER A 83 4.74 -16.27 -9.11
N GLU A 84 5.81 -16.97 -9.49
CA GLU A 84 5.89 -18.43 -9.46
C GLU A 84 6.01 -19.01 -8.04
N VAL A 85 6.59 -18.25 -7.09
CA VAL A 85 6.95 -18.72 -5.74
C VAL A 85 6.30 -17.91 -4.61
N VAL A 86 5.67 -16.77 -4.95
CA VAL A 86 4.95 -15.91 -4.02
C VAL A 86 3.44 -16.10 -4.21
N ASP A 87 2.70 -16.16 -3.10
CA ASP A 87 1.25 -16.35 -3.08
C ASP A 87 0.49 -15.02 -3.19
N GLY A 88 1.11 -13.91 -2.80
CA GLY A 88 0.56 -12.57 -2.99
C GLY A 88 1.58 -11.45 -2.81
N PHE A 89 1.27 -10.27 -3.34
CA PHE A 89 2.07 -9.07 -3.24
C PHE A 89 1.28 -8.01 -2.51
N SER A 90 1.73 -7.62 -1.31
CA SER A 90 1.15 -6.47 -0.61
C SER A 90 1.73 -5.20 -1.20
N LEU A 91 0.97 -4.52 -2.06
CA LEU A 91 1.40 -3.33 -2.77
C LEU A 91 1.09 -2.09 -1.94
N MET A 92 2.14 -1.37 -1.50
CA MET A 92 2.02 -0.19 -0.63
C MET A 92 1.57 1.06 -1.42
N THR A 93 0.36 1.05 -1.96
CA THR A 93 -0.27 2.16 -2.71
C THR A 93 -0.83 3.25 -1.78
N TYR A 94 -0.04 3.68 -0.80
CA TYR A 94 -0.31 4.77 0.14
C TYR A 94 1.00 5.49 0.50
N ASP A 95 0.95 6.49 1.39
CA ASP A 95 2.06 7.40 1.71
C ASP A 95 2.60 8.19 0.52
N PHE A 96 1.70 8.64 -0.37
CA PHE A 96 2.05 9.50 -1.50
C PHE A 96 2.58 10.87 -1.06
N SER A 97 1.96 11.45 -0.03
CA SER A 97 2.32 12.75 0.53
C SER A 97 3.06 12.63 1.86
N ASN A 98 3.79 13.69 2.23
CA ASN A 98 4.55 13.76 3.47
C ASN A 98 4.54 15.20 4.04
N PRO A 99 5.02 15.45 5.27
CA PRO A 99 4.97 16.79 5.88
C PRO A 99 5.65 17.92 5.10
N HIS A 100 6.61 17.60 4.21
CA HIS A 100 7.27 18.60 3.36
C HIS A 100 6.52 18.85 2.04
N ASN A 101 5.63 17.94 1.65
CA ASN A 101 4.74 18.08 0.50
C ASN A 101 3.32 17.59 0.86
N PRO A 102 2.57 18.37 1.67
CA PRO A 102 1.24 18.00 2.14
C PRO A 102 0.26 17.70 1.00
N GLY A 103 -0.56 16.68 1.17
CA GLY A 103 -1.50 16.25 0.14
C GLY A 103 -2.21 14.94 0.45
N PRO A 104 -2.92 14.37 -0.54
CA PRO A 104 -3.67 13.12 -0.40
C PRO A 104 -2.80 11.93 0.01
N ASN A 105 -3.39 10.96 0.69
CA ASN A 105 -2.68 9.77 1.16
C ASN A 105 -2.30 8.83 0.00
N ALA A 106 -3.21 8.64 -0.94
CA ALA A 106 -3.15 7.61 -1.98
C ALA A 106 -3.96 8.03 -3.23
N PRO A 107 -3.53 9.03 -4.02
CA PRO A 107 -4.28 9.51 -5.18
C PRO A 107 -4.71 8.38 -6.12
N LEU A 108 -6.01 8.33 -6.48
CA LEU A 108 -6.54 7.25 -7.33
C LEU A 108 -5.84 7.18 -8.70
N LYS A 109 -5.56 8.33 -9.33
CA LYS A 109 -4.81 8.37 -10.60
C LYS A 109 -3.40 7.79 -10.47
N TRP A 110 -2.75 7.99 -9.33
CA TRP A 110 -1.42 7.44 -9.07
C TRP A 110 -1.48 5.92 -8.90
N ILE A 111 -2.48 5.42 -8.16
CA ILE A 111 -2.75 3.98 -8.05
C ILE A 111 -2.96 3.36 -9.45
N GLN A 112 -3.78 3.98 -10.29
CA GLN A 112 -4.03 3.55 -11.67
C GLN A 112 -2.74 3.45 -12.50
N ILE A 113 -1.87 4.46 -12.38
CA ILE A 113 -0.56 4.47 -13.07
C ILE A 113 0.32 3.33 -12.57
N ILE A 114 0.38 3.08 -11.26
CA ILE A 114 1.18 1.97 -10.70
C ILE A 114 0.70 0.62 -11.22
N LEU A 115 -0.62 0.38 -11.19
CA LEU A 115 -1.20 -0.86 -11.71
C LEU A 115 -0.92 -1.01 -13.21
N GLN A 116 -1.03 0.08 -13.98
CA GLN A 116 -0.69 0.08 -15.40
C GLN A 116 0.79 -0.22 -15.65
N ILE A 117 1.71 0.31 -14.83
CA ILE A 117 3.15 0.02 -14.94
C ILE A 117 3.41 -1.46 -14.66
N LEU A 118 2.84 -2.00 -13.58
CA LEU A 118 3.11 -3.37 -13.12
C LEU A 118 2.42 -4.44 -13.98
N LEU A 119 1.18 -4.22 -14.37
CA LEU A 119 0.30 -5.20 -15.01
C LEU A 119 0.04 -4.91 -16.50
N GLY A 120 0.23 -3.68 -16.97
CA GLY A 120 -0.21 -3.24 -18.30
C GLY A 120 0.60 -3.79 -19.49
N ALA A 121 1.70 -4.51 -19.24
CA ALA A 121 2.61 -4.97 -20.31
C ALA A 121 2.06 -6.15 -21.15
N SER A 122 0.97 -6.82 -20.74
CA SER A 122 0.29 -7.86 -21.52
C SER A 122 -1.00 -8.33 -20.85
N ALA A 123 -2.13 -8.23 -21.56
CA ALA A 123 -3.45 -8.60 -21.04
C ALA A 123 -3.52 -10.04 -20.49
N ASN A 124 -2.95 -11.01 -21.21
CA ASN A 124 -2.97 -12.42 -20.77
C ASN A 124 -2.11 -12.65 -19.52
N ARG A 125 -0.98 -11.95 -19.38
CA ARG A 125 -0.11 -12.06 -18.20
C ARG A 125 -0.72 -11.36 -16.99
N ALA A 126 -1.31 -10.19 -17.22
CA ALA A 126 -2.02 -9.43 -16.20
C ALA A 126 -3.11 -10.28 -15.52
N GLN A 127 -3.85 -11.07 -16.30
CA GLN A 127 -4.97 -11.86 -15.77
C GLN A 127 -4.54 -12.97 -14.79
N ASN A 128 -3.32 -13.51 -14.92
CA ASN A 128 -2.79 -14.54 -14.01
C ASN A 128 -2.12 -13.94 -12.77
N ILE A 129 -1.52 -12.75 -12.91
CA ILE A 129 -0.76 -12.10 -11.84
C ILE A 129 -1.64 -11.18 -10.98
N ALA A 130 -2.64 -10.52 -11.57
CA ALA A 130 -3.48 -9.55 -10.88
C ALA A 130 -4.17 -10.11 -9.61
N PRO A 131 -4.69 -11.36 -9.58
CA PRO A 131 -5.24 -11.94 -8.36
C PRO A 131 -4.23 -12.10 -7.21
N LYS A 132 -2.92 -12.10 -7.53
CA LYS A 132 -1.84 -12.09 -6.54
C LYS A 132 -1.47 -10.68 -6.10
N ILE A 133 -1.96 -9.61 -6.71
CA ILE A 133 -1.74 -8.24 -6.23
C ILE A 133 -2.79 -7.89 -5.19
N PHE A 134 -2.33 -7.43 -4.03
CA PHE A 134 -3.16 -6.87 -2.97
C PHE A 134 -2.95 -5.36 -2.96
N LEU A 135 -3.93 -4.64 -3.48
CA LEU A 135 -3.92 -3.17 -3.53
C LEU A 135 -4.01 -2.61 -2.11
N GLY A 136 -3.01 -1.86 -1.70
CA GLY A 136 -2.91 -1.26 -0.37
C GLY A 136 -3.90 -0.12 -0.16
N ILE A 137 -4.65 -0.20 0.94
CA ILE A 137 -5.58 0.83 1.41
C ILE A 137 -5.17 1.25 2.82
N ASN A 138 -4.87 2.53 3.00
CA ASN A 138 -4.62 3.12 4.31
C ASN A 138 -5.93 3.33 5.07
N PHE A 139 -5.94 2.96 6.36
CA PHE A 139 -7.03 3.22 7.31
C PHE A 139 -6.72 4.38 8.25
N TYR A 140 -5.46 4.83 8.30
CA TYR A 140 -5.07 6.11 8.87
C TYR A 140 -5.24 7.25 7.85
N GLY A 141 -5.22 8.49 8.35
CA GLY A 141 -5.06 9.68 7.53
C GLY A 141 -3.85 10.49 7.96
N ASN A 142 -3.70 11.68 7.40
CA ASN A 142 -2.67 12.63 7.80
C ASN A 142 -3.29 13.99 8.13
N ASP A 143 -2.77 14.63 9.17
CA ASP A 143 -2.99 16.02 9.51
C ASP A 143 -1.68 16.79 9.29
N PHE A 144 -1.65 17.65 8.27
CA PHE A 144 -0.47 18.41 7.90
C PHE A 144 -0.59 19.89 8.28
N SER A 145 0.47 20.42 8.91
CA SER A 145 0.63 21.86 9.08
C SER A 145 1.01 22.50 7.74
N LEU A 146 0.29 23.54 7.32
CA LEU A 146 0.58 24.32 6.11
C LEU A 146 1.46 25.56 6.40
N SER A 147 2.21 25.54 7.51
CA SER A 147 3.19 26.58 7.81
C SER A 147 4.49 26.39 7.01
N ARG A 148 5.42 27.37 7.11
CA ARG A 148 6.75 27.26 6.48
C ARG A 148 7.59 26.13 7.09
N ASP A 149 7.35 25.82 8.35
CA ASP A 149 8.01 24.72 9.05
C ASP A 149 7.20 23.46 8.79
N SER A 150 7.74 22.57 7.96
CA SER A 150 7.10 21.30 7.62
C SER A 150 6.71 20.55 8.89
N GLY A 151 5.46 20.08 8.97
CA GLY A 151 4.94 19.49 10.19
C GLY A 151 3.64 18.73 10.00
N GLY A 152 3.22 18.04 11.06
CA GLY A 152 2.09 17.13 11.01
C GLY A 152 2.50 15.67 10.78
N GLY A 153 1.51 14.80 10.62
CA GLY A 153 1.74 13.37 10.47
C GLY A 153 0.47 12.54 10.57
N ALA A 154 0.66 11.25 10.75
CA ALA A 154 -0.43 10.28 10.76
C ALA A 154 -1.40 10.51 11.91
N ILE A 155 -2.68 10.43 11.60
CA ILE A 155 -3.80 10.46 12.54
C ILE A 155 -4.66 9.20 12.36
N ILE A 156 -5.27 8.73 13.43
CA ILE A 156 -6.20 7.58 13.37
C ILE A 156 -7.64 8.03 13.61
N GLY A 157 -8.60 7.11 13.52
CA GLY A 157 -10.04 7.39 13.59
C GLY A 157 -10.46 8.25 14.79
N ARG A 158 -9.93 7.99 15.99
CA ARG A 158 -10.23 8.80 17.18
C ARG A 158 -9.79 10.26 17.03
N ASP A 159 -8.62 10.49 16.42
CA ASP A 159 -8.03 11.81 16.28
C ASP A 159 -8.81 12.58 15.21
N TYR A 160 -9.15 11.91 14.10
CA TYR A 160 -10.02 12.44 13.05
C TYR A 160 -11.38 12.89 13.59
N LEU A 161 -12.05 12.05 14.39
CA LEU A 161 -13.35 12.39 14.99
C LEU A 161 -13.24 13.58 15.95
N ALA A 162 -12.18 13.65 16.76
CA ALA A 162 -11.95 14.78 17.66
C ALA A 162 -11.75 16.10 16.89
N LEU A 163 -11.04 16.07 15.76
CA LEU A 163 -10.88 17.25 14.89
C LEU A 163 -12.21 17.70 14.27
N LEU A 164 -13.04 16.75 13.81
CA LEU A 164 -14.38 17.06 13.28
C LEU A 164 -15.29 17.68 14.33
N GLU A 165 -15.27 17.15 15.56
CA GLU A 165 -16.06 17.67 16.67
C GLU A 165 -15.61 19.09 17.08
N LYS A 166 -14.30 19.30 17.22
CA LYS A 166 -13.71 20.59 17.63
C LYS A 166 -13.96 21.68 16.58
N HIS A 167 -13.66 21.40 15.32
CA HIS A 167 -13.59 22.44 14.28
C HIS A 167 -14.83 22.51 13.38
N ARG A 168 -15.68 21.47 13.37
CA ARG A 168 -16.87 21.34 12.50
C ARG A 168 -16.59 21.79 11.04
N PRO A 169 -15.52 21.31 10.41
CA PRO A 169 -15.09 21.81 9.12
C PRO A 169 -15.98 21.27 7.99
N ALA A 170 -16.01 21.98 6.86
CA ALA A 170 -16.61 21.44 5.64
C ALA A 170 -15.65 20.45 4.97
N LEU A 171 -16.13 19.22 4.72
CA LEU A 171 -15.38 18.22 3.95
C LEU A 171 -15.43 18.58 2.45
N GLN A 172 -14.27 18.69 1.82
CA GLN A 172 -14.12 19.01 0.40
C GLN A 172 -13.70 17.75 -0.35
N TRP A 173 -14.43 17.40 -1.41
CA TRP A 173 -14.07 16.29 -2.28
C TRP A 173 -13.08 16.73 -3.37
N ASP A 174 -11.85 16.22 -3.32
CA ASP A 174 -10.89 16.38 -4.41
C ASP A 174 -11.07 15.26 -5.45
N LYS A 175 -11.61 15.63 -6.62
CA LYS A 175 -11.84 14.70 -7.72
C LYS A 175 -10.54 14.13 -8.31
N ASN A 176 -9.40 14.82 -8.16
CA ASN A 176 -8.14 14.36 -8.75
C ASN A 176 -7.52 13.22 -7.94
N SER A 177 -7.49 13.35 -6.62
CA SER A 177 -7.01 12.29 -5.73
C SER A 177 -8.07 11.23 -5.41
N GLY A 178 -9.36 11.57 -5.51
CA GLY A 178 -10.42 10.70 -5.02
C GLY A 178 -10.41 10.57 -3.50
N GLU A 179 -10.11 11.68 -2.81
CA GLU A 179 -10.09 11.80 -1.36
C GLU A 179 -10.88 13.03 -0.87
N HIS A 180 -11.33 12.96 0.38
CA HIS A 180 -11.81 14.13 1.08
C HIS A 180 -10.65 14.83 1.79
N VAL A 181 -10.69 16.15 1.79
CA VAL A 181 -9.81 17.01 2.59
C VAL A 181 -10.66 17.99 3.38
N PHE A 182 -10.21 18.33 4.59
CA PHE A 182 -10.73 19.51 5.27
C PHE A 182 -9.59 20.36 5.81
N PHE A 183 -9.90 21.62 6.10
CA PHE A 183 -8.95 22.58 6.61
C PHE A 183 -9.47 23.18 7.91
N TYR A 184 -8.57 23.45 8.84
CA TYR A 184 -8.88 24.16 10.08
C TYR A 184 -7.66 24.98 10.54
N PRO A 185 -7.85 26.09 11.25
CA PRO A 185 -6.77 26.75 11.98
C PRO A 185 -6.56 26.09 13.35
N ASP A 186 -5.32 25.87 13.75
CA ASP A 186 -4.97 25.48 15.11
C ASP A 186 -5.10 26.66 16.09
N ASP A 187 -4.79 26.44 17.37
CA ASP A 187 -4.91 27.46 18.42
C ASP A 187 -3.87 28.61 18.26
N LYS A 188 -2.95 28.52 17.29
CA LYS A 188 -1.94 29.52 16.92
C LYS A 188 -2.21 30.15 15.55
N ASP A 189 -3.42 29.98 15.00
CA ASP A 189 -3.83 30.40 13.66
C ASP A 189 -3.02 29.77 12.50
N ILE A 190 -2.32 28.66 12.76
CA ILE A 190 -1.66 27.88 11.72
C ILE A 190 -2.71 27.06 10.99
N LYS A 191 -2.75 27.15 9.67
CA LYS A 191 -3.69 26.37 8.86
C LYS A 191 -3.21 24.93 8.72
N HIS A 192 -4.12 24.00 8.96
CA HIS A 192 -3.92 22.56 8.78
C HIS A 192 -4.72 22.03 7.59
N ALA A 193 -4.25 20.94 6.98
CA ALA A 193 -4.97 20.16 5.98
C ALA A 193 -5.02 18.70 6.40
N VAL A 194 -6.24 18.16 6.52
CA VAL A 194 -6.47 16.79 6.97
C VAL A 194 -7.02 15.95 5.84
N PHE A 195 -6.33 14.85 5.55
CA PHE A 195 -6.74 13.84 4.58
C PHE A 195 -6.97 12.53 5.32
N PHE A 196 -8.23 12.09 5.43
CA PHE A 196 -8.59 10.84 6.10
C PHE A 196 -9.52 10.01 5.19
N PRO A 197 -9.39 8.67 5.17
CA PRO A 197 -10.27 7.82 4.39
C PRO A 197 -11.75 8.07 4.71
N THR A 198 -12.59 7.95 3.70
CA THR A 198 -14.05 8.02 3.82
C THR A 198 -14.64 6.83 3.08
N LEU A 199 -15.91 6.49 3.34
CA LEU A 199 -16.58 5.40 2.61
C LEU A 199 -16.45 5.55 1.09
N LYS A 200 -16.57 6.79 0.59
CA LYS A 200 -16.40 7.09 -0.84
C LYS A 200 -14.99 6.83 -1.35
N SER A 201 -13.95 7.28 -0.63
CA SER A 201 -12.57 7.08 -1.08
C SER A 201 -12.19 5.60 -1.03
N ILE A 202 -12.66 4.85 -0.03
CA ILE A 202 -12.46 3.40 0.08
C ILE A 202 -13.19 2.69 -1.07
N SER A 203 -14.48 2.97 -1.30
CA SER A 203 -15.27 2.37 -2.39
C SER A 203 -14.60 2.51 -3.74
N LEU A 204 -14.06 3.68 -4.08
CA LEU A 204 -13.36 3.89 -5.35
C LEU A 204 -12.10 3.02 -5.48
N ARG A 205 -11.37 2.78 -4.39
CA ARG A 205 -10.18 1.91 -4.39
C ARG A 205 -10.56 0.44 -4.46
N LEU A 206 -11.66 0.04 -3.84
CA LEU A 206 -12.24 -1.30 -3.98
C LEU A 206 -12.72 -1.56 -5.42
N GLU A 207 -13.38 -0.58 -6.04
CA GLU A 207 -13.79 -0.64 -7.45
C GLU A 207 -12.58 -0.73 -8.38
N GLU A 208 -11.52 0.03 -8.12
CA GLU A 208 -10.26 -0.06 -8.87
C GLU A 208 -9.61 -1.44 -8.69
N ALA A 209 -9.45 -1.95 -7.46
CA ALA A 209 -8.92 -3.30 -7.24
C ALA A 209 -9.74 -4.35 -8.00
N ARG A 210 -11.07 -4.25 -7.94
CA ARG A 210 -11.99 -5.15 -8.65
C ARG A 210 -11.86 -5.05 -10.17
N SER A 211 -11.68 -3.86 -10.74
CA SER A 211 -11.56 -3.67 -12.19
C SER A 211 -10.29 -4.33 -12.75
N TRP A 212 -9.23 -4.40 -11.96
CA TRP A 212 -7.99 -5.10 -12.28
C TRP A 212 -8.00 -6.59 -11.91
N GLY A 213 -8.98 -7.05 -11.12
CA GLY A 213 -9.00 -8.41 -10.57
C GLY A 213 -8.00 -8.62 -9.43
N CYS A 214 -7.63 -7.56 -8.73
CA CYS A 214 -6.74 -7.56 -7.56
C CYS A 214 -7.52 -7.85 -6.26
N GLY A 215 -6.80 -8.39 -5.28
CA GLY A 215 -7.23 -8.33 -3.88
C GLY A 215 -6.88 -6.98 -3.24
N ILE A 216 -7.03 -6.89 -1.92
CA ILE A 216 -6.67 -5.70 -1.14
C ILE A 216 -5.80 -6.06 0.06
N SER A 217 -4.99 -5.11 0.51
CA SER A 217 -4.33 -5.15 1.82
C SER A 217 -4.62 -3.87 2.58
N ILE A 218 -4.86 -3.96 3.89
CA ILE A 218 -5.27 -2.82 4.72
C ILE A 218 -4.18 -2.52 5.76
N TRP A 219 -3.77 -1.26 5.83
CA TRP A 219 -2.86 -0.75 6.86
C TRP A 219 -3.53 0.34 7.70
N GLU A 220 -3.94 0.09 8.94
CA GLU A 220 -4.20 -1.23 9.56
C GLU A 220 -5.60 -1.27 10.23
N ILE A 221 -6.05 -2.46 10.61
CA ILE A 221 -7.40 -2.75 11.16
C ILE A 221 -7.74 -1.95 12.43
N GLY A 222 -6.75 -1.39 13.15
CA GLY A 222 -6.95 -0.57 14.35
C GLY A 222 -6.96 0.95 14.14
N GLN A 223 -6.78 1.44 12.91
CA GLN A 223 -6.58 2.87 12.64
C GLN A 223 -7.80 3.56 12.03
N GLY A 224 -8.68 2.79 11.41
CA GLY A 224 -9.86 3.28 10.70
C GLY A 224 -11.05 3.54 11.62
N LEU A 225 -12.23 3.54 11.01
CA LEU A 225 -13.52 3.66 11.69
C LEU A 225 -14.32 2.40 11.42
N ASP A 226 -15.08 1.89 12.40
CA ASP A 226 -15.72 0.57 12.34
C ASP A 226 -16.60 0.36 11.09
N TYR A 227 -17.37 1.37 10.71
CA TYR A 227 -18.21 1.35 9.50
C TYR A 227 -17.44 1.25 8.16
N PHE A 228 -16.10 1.29 8.16
CA PHE A 228 -15.32 0.98 6.96
C PHE A 228 -15.43 -0.49 6.56
N PHE A 229 -15.61 -1.39 7.54
CA PHE A 229 -15.72 -2.82 7.30
C PHE A 229 -17.03 -3.19 6.59
N ASP A 230 -18.06 -2.33 6.63
CA ASP A 230 -19.33 -2.55 5.91
C ASP A 230 -19.16 -2.53 4.38
N LEU A 231 -18.01 -2.06 3.86
CA LEU A 231 -17.68 -2.05 2.43
C LEU A 231 -16.97 -3.32 1.94
N LEU A 232 -16.48 -4.17 2.84
CA LEU A 232 -15.65 -5.34 2.54
C LEU A 232 -16.49 -6.62 2.43
#